data_AF-A0A2S9GM63-F1
#
_entry.id   AF-A0A2S9GM63-F1
#
_cell.length_a   1.000
_cell.length_b   1.000
_cell.length_c   1.000
_cell.angle_alpha   90.00
_cell.angle_beta   90.00
_cell.angle_gamma   90.00
#
_symmetry.space_group_name_H-M   'P 1'
#
loop_
_entity.id
_entity.type
_entity.pdbx_description
1 polymer ?
#
loop_
_entity_poly.entity_id
_entity_poly.type
_entity_poly.pdbx_seq_one_letter_code
_entity_poly.pdbx_strand_id
1 'polypeptide(L)'
;IGMREMRSQNSWMHNSPTLMKGDRRHLARINPADAAAAGLVDGATVRVTSKDGAIETGVQITDDVSPGTVAIPHGWGHRGG
;
A
#
# COMPACT_ATOMS: atom_id res chain seq x y z
N ILE A 1 -15.63 0.21 0.54
CA ILE A 1 -15.00 -1.02 1.08
C ILE A 1 -13.48 -0.88 0.93
N GLY A 2 -12.70 -1.28 1.95
CA GLY A 2 -11.23 -1.14 1.94
C GLY A 2 -10.53 -2.12 0.98
N MET A 3 -9.36 -1.74 0.49
CA MET A 3 -8.57 -2.54 -0.45
C MET A 3 -8.04 -3.84 0.18
N ARG A 4 -8.18 -4.95 -0.55
CA ARG A 4 -7.65 -6.27 -0.16
C ARG A 4 -6.82 -6.82 -1.29
N GLU A 5 -5.73 -7.49 -0.95
CA GLU A 5 -4.88 -8.14 -1.93
C GLU A 5 -5.13 -9.65 -1.99
N MET A 6 -4.98 -10.21 -3.19
CA MET A 6 -4.90 -11.65 -3.34
C MET A 6 -3.76 -12.20 -2.47
N ARG A 7 -3.98 -13.38 -1.89
CA ARG A 7 -3.01 -14.05 -0.99
C ARG A 7 -2.73 -13.28 0.31
N SER A 8 -3.64 -12.39 0.71
CA SER A 8 -3.70 -11.78 2.04
C SER A 8 -5.15 -11.83 2.56
N GLN A 9 -5.40 -12.62 3.61
CA GLN A 9 -6.71 -12.66 4.26
C GLN A 9 -6.65 -11.85 5.54
N ASN A 10 -6.86 -10.54 5.39
CA ASN A 10 -6.45 -9.57 6.39
C ASN A 10 -4.94 -9.73 6.66
N SER A 11 -4.54 -9.81 7.93
CA SER A 11 -3.16 -10.07 8.33
C SER A 11 -2.73 -11.53 8.25
N TRP A 12 -3.61 -12.45 7.86
CA TRP A 12 -3.26 -13.85 7.72
C TRP A 12 -2.63 -14.15 6.35
N MET A 13 -1.89 -15.26 6.26
CA MET A 13 -1.12 -15.76 5.11
C MET A 13 0.28 -15.17 4.90
N HIS A 14 0.65 -14.09 5.59
CA HIS A 14 1.97 -13.45 5.51
C HIS A 14 3.11 -14.30 6.12
N ASN A 15 2.77 -15.29 6.94
CA ASN A 15 3.71 -16.26 7.50
C ASN A 15 4.04 -17.43 6.56
N SER A 16 3.37 -17.56 5.42
CA SER A 16 3.58 -18.66 4.48
C SER A 16 4.57 -18.24 3.38
N PRO A 17 5.78 -18.83 3.32
CA PRO A 17 6.78 -18.46 2.31
C PRO A 17 6.26 -18.63 0.88
N THR A 18 5.43 -19.65 0.62
CA THR A 18 4.85 -19.90 -0.71
C THR A 18 3.86 -18.82 -1.13
N LEU A 19 3.15 -18.20 -0.19
CA LEU A 19 2.20 -17.12 -0.45
C LEU A 19 2.86 -15.74 -0.48
N MET A 20 4.03 -15.61 0.16
CA MET A 20 4.88 -14.42 0.12
C MET A 20 5.94 -14.44 -0.98
N LYS A 21 6.03 -15.50 -1.80
CA LYS A 21 6.95 -15.53 -2.95
C LYS A 21 6.74 -14.32 -3.88
N GLY A 22 7.86 -13.79 -4.38
CA GLY A 22 7.94 -12.58 -5.19
C GLY A 22 8.34 -11.37 -4.34
N ASP A 23 8.33 -10.19 -4.95
CA ASP A 23 8.65 -8.94 -4.26
C ASP A 23 7.38 -8.30 -3.68
N ARG A 24 6.66 -9.03 -2.82
CA ARG A 24 5.45 -8.52 -2.21
C ARG A 24 5.81 -7.52 -1.11
N ARG A 25 5.31 -6.30 -1.24
CA ARG A 25 5.56 -5.19 -0.31
C ARG A 25 4.25 -4.51 0.06
N HIS A 26 4.22 -3.90 1.24
CA HIS A 26 3.18 -2.96 1.60
C HIS A 26 3.35 -1.69 0.76
N LEU A 27 2.44 -1.46 -0.19
CA LEU A 27 2.46 -0.31 -1.09
C LEU A 27 1.09 0.38 -1.08
N ALA A 28 1.07 1.66 -0.70
CA ALA A 28 -0.09 2.52 -0.94
C ALA A 28 -0.20 2.81 -2.44
N ARG A 29 -1.40 2.78 -2.99
CA ARG A 29 -1.66 3.09 -4.39
C ARG A 29 -2.25 4.48 -4.54
N ILE A 30 -1.74 5.24 -5.51
CA ILE A 30 -2.15 6.63 -5.76
C ILE A 30 -2.20 6.90 -7.27
N ASN A 31 -3.13 7.77 -7.67
CA ASN A 31 -3.25 8.22 -9.05
C ASN A 31 -2.00 9.02 -9.50
N PRO A 32 -1.56 8.92 -10.77
CA PRO A 32 -0.44 9.70 -11.29
C PRO A 32 -0.59 11.22 -11.15
N ALA A 33 -1.81 11.76 -11.26
CA ALA A 33 -2.05 13.19 -11.12
C ALA A 33 -1.76 13.68 -9.69
N ASP A 34 -2.22 12.93 -8.69
CA ASP A 34 -1.97 13.27 -7.29
C ASP A 34 -0.52 13.03 -6.90
N ALA A 35 0.10 11.95 -7.41
CA ALA A 35 1.51 11.68 -7.21
C ALA A 35 2.38 12.83 -7.75
N ALA A 36 2.09 13.31 -8.97
CA ALA A 36 2.78 14.44 -9.56
C ALA A 36 2.57 15.73 -8.75
N ALA A 37 1.34 16.01 -8.31
CA ALA A 37 1.02 17.16 -7.46
C ALA A 37 1.76 17.12 -6.10
N ALA A 38 1.97 15.92 -5.55
CA ALA A 38 2.69 15.69 -4.31
C ALA A 38 4.22 15.53 -4.48
N GLY A 39 4.74 15.55 -5.72
CA GLY A 39 6.17 15.35 -6.00
C GLY A 39 6.67 13.94 -5.69
N LEU A 40 5.81 12.93 -5.75
CA LEU A 40 6.13 11.55 -5.44
C LEU A 40 6.73 10.82 -6.64
N VAL A 41 7.63 9.88 -6.35
CA VAL A 41 8.22 8.95 -7.31
C VAL A 41 7.74 7.54 -6.97
N ASP A 42 7.52 6.72 -7.99
CA ASP A 42 7.12 5.32 -7.79
C ASP A 42 8.13 4.55 -6.94
N GLY A 43 7.64 3.75 -6.00
CA GLY A 43 8.44 3.01 -5.03
C GLY A 43 9.02 3.82 -3.88
N ALA A 44 8.85 5.15 -3.86
CA ALA A 44 9.32 5.99 -2.75
C ALA A 44 8.58 5.66 -1.44
N THR A 45 9.27 5.84 -0.32
CA THR A 45 8.63 5.78 1.00
C THR A 45 7.79 7.03 1.23
N VAL A 46 6.54 6.84 1.61
CA VAL A 46 5.58 7.90 1.92
C VAL A 46 5.06 7.74 3.33
N ARG A 47 4.69 8.86 3.94
CA ARG A 47 4.01 8.90 5.24
C ARG A 47 2.56 9.29 5.04
N VAL A 48 1.64 8.44 5.49
CA VAL A 48 0.20 8.69 5.44
C VAL A 48 -0.28 9.04 6.83
N THR A 49 -0.90 10.20 7.00
CA THR A 49 -1.31 10.75 8.29
C THR A 49 -2.83 10.92 8.36
N SER A 50 -3.41 10.61 9.52
CA SER A 50 -4.78 10.96 9.89
C SER A 50 -4.77 11.73 11.22
N LYS A 51 -5.95 12.15 11.68
CA LYS A 51 -6.11 12.73 13.02
C LYS A 51 -5.70 11.79 14.16
N ASP A 52 -5.70 10.48 13.92
CA ASP A 52 -5.51 9.45 14.93
C ASP A 52 -4.10 8.84 14.90
N GLY A 53 -3.26 9.18 13.91
CA GLY A 53 -1.90 8.66 13.81
C GLY A 53 -1.30 8.73 12.40
N ALA A 54 -0.21 8.00 12.20
CA ALA A 54 0.50 7.95 10.93
C ALA A 54 1.10 6.57 10.67
N ILE A 55 1.23 6.22 9.39
CA ILE A 55 1.96 5.03 8.93
C ILE A 55 2.99 5.42 7.88
N GLU A 56 4.02 4.59 7.73
CA GLU A 56 4.99 4.67 6.63
C GLU A 56 4.86 3.43 5.75
N THR A 57 4.90 3.64 4.44
CA THR A 57 4.72 2.58 3.44
C THR A 57 5.37 3.00 2.13
N GLY A 58 5.64 2.06 1.22
CA GLY A 58 6.03 2.44 -0.13
C GLY A 58 4.82 2.96 -0.91
N VAL A 59 5.06 3.65 -2.02
CA VAL A 59 3.99 4.09 -2.93
C VAL A 59 4.09 3.35 -4.26
N GLN A 60 2.94 2.97 -4.80
CA GLN A 60 2.77 2.50 -6.17
C GLN A 60 1.92 3.53 -6.93
N ILE A 61 2.48 4.13 -7.96
CA ILE A 61 1.76 5.05 -8.84
C ILE A 61 1.01 4.24 -9.90
N THR A 62 -0.32 4.40 -9.96
CA THR A 62 -1.19 3.63 -10.86
C THR A 62 -2.49 4.35 -11.14
N ASP A 63 -3.00 4.20 -12.35
CA ASP A 63 -4.30 4.69 -12.81
C ASP A 63 -5.49 3.81 -12.38
N ASP A 64 -5.24 2.70 -11.68
CA ASP A 64 -6.28 1.83 -11.07
C ASP A 64 -7.04 2.52 -9.92
N VAL A 65 -6.56 3.68 -9.46
CA VAL A 65 -7.17 4.47 -8.38
C VAL A 65 -7.59 5.83 -8.92
N SER A 66 -8.83 6.24 -8.63
CA SER A 66 -9.35 7.56 -9.02
C SER A 66 -8.56 8.70 -8.37
N PRO A 67 -8.42 9.87 -9.05
CA PRO A 67 -7.81 11.06 -8.45
C PRO A 67 -8.46 11.47 -7.12
N GLY A 68 -7.66 12.04 -6.21
CA GLY A 68 -8.04 12.41 -4.85
C GLY A 68 -8.16 11.24 -3.88
N THR A 69 -7.78 10.03 -4.27
CA THR A 69 -7.90 8.82 -3.44
C THR A 69 -6.55 8.11 -3.30
N VAL A 70 -6.27 7.64 -2.08
CA VAL A 70 -5.16 6.72 -1.80
C VAL A 70 -5.73 5.40 -1.30
N ALA A 71 -5.35 4.30 -1.93
CA ALA A 71 -5.77 2.95 -1.52
C ALA A 71 -4.63 2.24 -0.80
N ILE A 72 -4.86 1.81 0.44
CA ILE A 72 -3.86 1.11 1.26
C ILE A 72 -4.30 -0.34 1.48
N PRO A 73 -3.52 -1.34 1.03
CA PRO A 73 -3.79 -2.75 1.28
C PRO A 73 -3.92 -3.05 2.78
N HIS A 74 -5.05 -3.65 3.18
CA HIS A 74 -5.26 -4.03 4.57
C HIS A 74 -4.38 -5.23 4.98
N GLY A 75 -3.95 -5.27 6.25
CA GLY A 75 -3.34 -6.45 6.87
C GLY A 75 -1.80 -6.45 6.93
N TRP A 76 -1.16 -5.40 6.43
CA TRP A 76 0.30 -5.23 6.47
C TRP A 76 0.78 -4.50 7.74
N GLY A 77 2.10 -4.45 7.95
CA GLY A 77 2.75 -3.75 9.04
C GLY A 77 3.19 -4.65 10.21
N HIS A 78 3.16 -5.98 10.03
CA HIS A 78 3.61 -6.93 11.03
C HIS A 78 4.80 -7.77 10.54
N ARG A 79 5.34 -8.65 11.41
CA ARG A 79 6.46 -9.52 11.03
C ARG A 79 6.01 -10.52 9.96
N GLY A 80 6.57 -10.40 8.75
CA GLY A 80 6.22 -11.23 7.59
C GLY A 80 5.31 -10.54 6.58
N GLY A 81 4.78 -9.35 6.93
CA GLY A 81 4.07 -8.44 6.03
C GLY A 81 3.40 -7.32 6.80
#